data_AF-A0A355DEB2-F1
#
_entry.id   AF-A0A355DEB2-F1
#
_cell.length_a   1.000
_cell.length_b   1.000
_cell.length_c   1.000
_cell.angle_alpha   90.00
_cell.angle_beta   90.00
_cell.angle_gamma   90.00
#
_symmetry.space_group_name_H-M   'P 1'
#
loop_
_entity.id
_entity.type
_entity.pdbx_description
1 polymer ?
#
loop_
_entity_poly.entity_id
_entity_poly.type
_entity_poly.pdbx_seq_one_letter_code
_entity_poly.pdbx_strand_id
1 'polypeptide(L)'
;HLVPELLLLQMEQDPIHRHKDVLAHTIAVVNKTQPEITVRLGALFHDIAKPRTRSFEHGGVTFRHHEVVGSRMTRKRLAALGYDEQLVLEVSELVRLSGRFKGYAEGWSDSAVRRYARDAGPLLGKLNDMIRCDCTTRNRVKAAGIQAAMDDLEARIAGLAEADRVAAERPGMDGDAVMAHLGIGPGAVVGRALAFLLDLKRTEGDLDRSELEARLDAWHSSQT
;
A
#
# COMPACT_ATOMS: atom_id res chain seq x y z
N HIS A 1 -28.96 13.90 14.56
CA HIS A 1 -27.84 12.95 14.71
C HIS A 1 -26.76 13.30 13.70
N LEU A 2 -25.48 13.34 14.10
CA LEU A 2 -24.37 13.73 13.22
C LEU A 2 -24.05 12.65 12.15
N VAL A 3 -24.10 11.37 12.50
CA VAL A 3 -23.93 10.23 11.58
C VAL A 3 -24.96 9.14 11.92
N PRO A 4 -26.21 9.22 11.43
CA PRO A 4 -27.26 8.27 11.81
C PRO A 4 -26.98 6.83 11.35
N GLU A 5 -26.18 6.63 10.30
CA GLU A 5 -25.85 5.30 9.79
C GLU A 5 -25.03 4.44 10.75
N LEU A 6 -24.31 5.05 11.70
CA LEU A 6 -23.57 4.27 12.70
C LEU A 6 -24.52 3.44 13.58
N LEU A 7 -25.71 3.94 13.89
CA LEU A 7 -26.69 3.19 14.68
C LEU A 7 -27.22 1.96 13.93
N LEU A 8 -27.22 2.00 12.59
CA LEU A 8 -27.62 0.85 11.77
C LEU A 8 -26.61 -0.30 11.80
N LEU A 9 -25.40 -0.06 12.32
CA LEU A 9 -24.40 -1.11 12.53
C LEU A 9 -24.75 -2.03 13.71
N GLN A 10 -25.68 -1.60 14.59
CA GLN A 10 -26.27 -2.46 15.60
C GLN A 10 -27.25 -3.43 14.94
N MET A 11 -26.70 -4.40 14.20
CA MET A 11 -27.48 -5.40 13.49
C MET A 11 -27.92 -6.51 14.43
N GLU A 12 -29.18 -6.95 14.31
CA GLU A 12 -29.67 -8.13 15.01
C GLU A 12 -28.81 -9.36 14.68
N GLN A 13 -28.43 -10.08 15.74
CA GLN A 13 -27.74 -11.35 15.60
C GLN A 13 -28.69 -12.35 14.96
N ASP A 14 -28.26 -12.95 13.85
CA ASP A 14 -28.96 -14.09 13.25
C ASP A 14 -29.05 -15.23 14.30
N PRO A 15 -30.19 -15.95 14.40
CA PRO A 15 -30.38 -17.08 15.34
C PRO A 15 -29.28 -18.16 15.32
N ILE A 16 -28.40 -18.18 14.31
CA ILE A 16 -27.24 -19.10 14.22
C ILE A 16 -25.95 -18.51 14.86
N HIS A 17 -26.00 -17.33 15.52
CA HIS A 17 -24.87 -16.71 16.24
C HIS A 17 -23.55 -16.56 15.44
N ARG A 18 -23.61 -16.26 14.14
CA ARG A 18 -22.41 -16.09 13.30
C ARG A 18 -21.97 -14.64 13.07
N HIS A 19 -22.69 -13.64 13.59
CA HIS A 19 -22.34 -12.23 13.43
C HIS A 19 -21.92 -11.58 14.74
N LYS A 20 -20.75 -10.95 14.72
CA LYS A 20 -20.37 -9.96 15.73
C LYS A 20 -21.22 -8.71 15.50
N ASP A 21 -21.70 -8.11 16.58
CA ASP A 21 -22.26 -6.75 16.55
C ASP A 21 -21.25 -5.82 15.87
N VAL A 22 -21.61 -5.27 14.72
CA VAL A 22 -20.71 -4.45 13.90
C VAL A 22 -20.46 -3.11 14.57
N LEU A 23 -21.44 -2.53 15.27
CA LEU A 23 -21.25 -1.30 16.03
C LEU A 23 -20.23 -1.52 17.15
N ALA A 24 -20.40 -2.57 17.95
CA ALA A 24 -19.46 -2.90 19.02
C ALA A 24 -18.04 -3.17 18.49
N HIS A 25 -17.95 -3.84 17.33
CA HIS A 25 -16.68 -4.04 16.62
C HIS A 25 -16.06 -2.72 16.20
N THR A 26 -16.78 -1.83 15.51
CA THR A 26 -16.31 -0.51 15.08
C THR A 26 -15.76 0.29 16.26
N ILE A 27 -16.48 0.32 17.39
CA ILE A 27 -16.03 1.00 18.61
C ILE A 27 -14.71 0.39 19.12
N ALA A 28 -14.60 -0.94 19.14
CA ALA A 28 -13.37 -1.61 19.55
C ALA A 28 -12.18 -1.32 18.61
N VAL A 29 -12.41 -1.18 17.29
CA VAL A 29 -11.37 -0.78 16.34
C VAL A 29 -10.91 0.64 16.63
N VAL A 30 -11.84 1.59 16.73
CA VAL A 30 -11.53 3.01 17.04
C VAL A 30 -10.75 3.13 18.35
N ASN A 31 -11.11 2.38 19.40
CA ASN A 31 -10.39 2.38 20.67
C ASN A 31 -8.95 1.88 20.58
N LYS A 32 -8.62 1.05 19.59
CA LYS A 32 -7.26 0.54 19.36
C LYS A 32 -6.40 1.49 18.52
N THR A 33 -7.01 2.43 17.79
CA THR A 33 -6.27 3.38 16.96
C THR A 33 -5.56 4.44 17.81
N GLN A 34 -4.39 4.86 17.33
CA GLN A 34 -3.70 6.05 17.84
C GLN A 34 -4.58 7.31 17.67
N PRO A 35 -4.31 8.41 18.39
CA PRO A 35 -5.05 9.67 18.26
C PRO A 35 -4.71 10.43 16.97
N GLU A 36 -4.67 9.73 15.83
CA GLU A 36 -4.53 10.32 14.50
C GLU A 36 -5.91 10.35 13.83
N ILE A 37 -6.35 11.53 13.40
CA ILE A 37 -7.74 11.77 13.00
C ILE A 37 -8.13 11.00 11.73
N THR A 38 -7.21 10.86 10.77
CA THR A 38 -7.46 10.16 9.52
C THR A 38 -7.74 8.68 9.78
N VAL A 39 -6.89 8.02 10.59
CA VAL A 39 -7.05 6.61 10.98
C VAL A 39 -8.29 6.42 11.86
N ARG A 40 -8.56 7.33 12.80
CA ARG A 40 -9.77 7.26 13.66
C ARG A 40 -11.06 7.34 12.87
N LEU A 41 -11.15 8.30 11.95
CA LEU A 41 -12.32 8.42 11.09
C LEU A 41 -12.38 7.24 10.11
N GLY A 42 -11.25 6.77 9.58
CA GLY A 42 -11.20 5.56 8.76
C GLY A 42 -11.79 4.36 9.50
N ALA A 43 -11.31 4.09 10.72
CA ALA A 43 -11.81 3.03 11.59
C ALA A 43 -13.29 3.19 11.94
N LEU A 44 -13.76 4.41 12.22
CA LEU A 44 -15.17 4.68 12.54
C LEU A 44 -16.09 4.37 11.35
N PHE A 45 -15.62 4.63 10.12
CA PHE A 45 -16.44 4.53 8.92
C PHE A 45 -16.20 3.26 8.08
N HIS A 46 -15.17 2.45 8.37
CA HIS A 46 -14.76 1.34 7.49
C HIS A 46 -15.90 0.37 7.15
N ASP A 47 -16.77 0.13 8.13
CA ASP A 47 -17.90 -0.80 8.04
C ASP A 47 -19.26 -0.13 7.82
N ILE A 48 -19.32 1.19 7.65
CA ILE A 48 -20.57 1.98 7.70
C ILE A 48 -21.63 1.53 6.68
N ALA A 49 -21.21 0.90 5.59
CA ALA A 49 -22.10 0.43 4.54
C ALA A 49 -22.55 -1.03 4.68
N LYS A 50 -22.00 -1.82 5.63
CA LYS A 50 -22.40 -3.22 5.83
C LYS A 50 -23.93 -3.40 5.90
N PRO A 51 -24.70 -2.57 6.63
CA PRO A 51 -26.16 -2.71 6.65
C PRO A 51 -26.82 -2.53 5.28
N ARG A 52 -26.30 -1.60 4.46
CA ARG A 52 -26.84 -1.32 3.10
C ARG A 52 -26.47 -2.38 2.08
N THR A 53 -25.37 -3.10 2.29
CA THR A 53 -24.87 -4.13 1.38
C THR A 53 -25.14 -5.55 1.89
N ARG A 54 -25.95 -5.69 2.94
CA ARG A 54 -26.29 -6.99 3.52
C ARG A 54 -27.15 -7.79 2.53
N SER A 55 -26.71 -8.99 2.16
CA SER A 55 -27.47 -9.93 1.32
C SER A 55 -27.50 -11.34 1.92
N PHE A 56 -28.58 -12.07 1.68
CA PHE A 56 -28.84 -13.45 2.15
C PHE A 56 -28.92 -14.47 1.00
N GLU A 57 -28.75 -14.04 -0.25
CA GLU A 57 -29.03 -14.82 -1.46
C GLU A 57 -28.13 -16.07 -1.65
N HIS A 58 -27.13 -16.27 -0.79
CA HIS A 58 -26.10 -17.31 -0.93
C HIS A 58 -26.01 -18.25 0.28
N GLY A 59 -27.13 -18.49 0.96
CA GLY A 59 -27.19 -19.41 2.11
C GLY A 59 -26.51 -18.88 3.37
N GLY A 60 -26.18 -17.58 3.41
CA GLY A 60 -25.60 -16.89 4.55
C GLY A 60 -25.51 -15.38 4.30
N VAL A 61 -25.23 -14.63 5.35
CA VAL A 61 -25.11 -13.17 5.28
C VAL A 61 -23.78 -12.78 4.63
N THR A 62 -23.86 -11.90 3.63
CA THR A 62 -22.69 -11.32 2.96
C THR A 62 -22.77 -9.80 2.94
N PHE A 63 -21.61 -9.15 2.84
CA PHE A 63 -21.45 -7.69 2.74
C PHE A 63 -20.56 -7.32 1.55
N ARG A 64 -20.92 -7.81 0.36
CA ARG A 64 -20.09 -7.63 -0.84
C ARG A 64 -20.02 -6.14 -1.19
N HIS A 65 -18.82 -5.66 -1.52
CA HIS A 65 -18.56 -4.28 -1.95
C HIS A 65 -18.92 -3.19 -0.93
N HIS A 66 -19.03 -3.54 0.36
CA HIS A 66 -19.33 -2.57 1.42
C HIS A 66 -18.26 -1.49 1.51
N GLU A 67 -17.00 -1.79 1.23
CA GLU A 67 -15.89 -0.83 1.22
C GLU A 67 -16.09 0.28 0.18
N VAL A 68 -16.64 -0.06 -1.00
CA VAL A 68 -16.90 0.90 -2.08
C VAL A 68 -18.11 1.77 -1.76
N VAL A 69 -19.20 1.16 -1.27
CA VAL A 69 -20.40 1.90 -0.84
C VAL A 69 -20.07 2.77 0.37
N GLY A 70 -19.29 2.23 1.31
CA GLY A 70 -18.81 2.89 2.52
C GLY A 70 -18.01 4.12 2.19
N SER A 71 -17.02 4.02 1.31
CA SER A 71 -16.22 5.16 0.84
C SER A 71 -17.08 6.33 0.34
N ARG A 72 -18.11 6.03 -0.48
CA ARG A 72 -19.05 7.04 -0.98
C ARG A 72 -19.90 7.66 0.13
N MET A 73 -20.32 6.86 1.12
CA MET A 73 -21.07 7.35 2.28
C MET A 73 -20.20 8.24 3.17
N THR A 74 -18.98 7.81 3.46
CA THR A 74 -17.97 8.54 4.22
C THR A 74 -17.70 9.89 3.59
N ARG A 75 -17.42 9.95 2.28
CA ARG A 75 -17.19 11.21 1.56
C ARG A 75 -18.33 12.20 1.75
N LYS A 76 -19.57 11.74 1.55
CA LYS A 76 -20.78 12.58 1.71
C LYS A 76 -20.96 13.06 3.15
N ARG A 77 -20.68 12.19 4.13
CA ARG A 77 -20.87 12.50 5.56
C ARG A 77 -19.82 13.48 6.06
N LEU A 78 -18.54 13.24 5.80
CA LEU A 78 -17.47 14.13 6.26
C LEU A 78 -17.55 15.51 5.61
N ALA A 79 -17.90 15.59 4.32
CA ALA A 79 -18.13 16.86 3.65
C ALA A 79 -19.31 17.64 4.28
N ALA A 80 -20.42 16.96 4.59
CA ALA A 80 -21.56 17.59 5.25
C ALA A 80 -21.26 18.03 6.70
N LEU A 81 -20.29 17.39 7.35
CA LEU A 81 -19.79 17.78 8.68
C LEU A 81 -18.76 18.92 8.63
N GLY A 82 -18.37 19.40 7.45
CA GLY A 82 -17.46 20.53 7.27
C GLY A 82 -15.99 20.20 7.46
N TYR A 83 -15.59 18.92 7.35
CA TYR A 83 -14.17 18.56 7.33
C TYR A 83 -13.47 19.05 6.06
N ASP A 84 -12.17 19.31 6.18
CA ASP A 84 -11.31 19.69 5.06
C ASP A 84 -11.33 18.64 3.92
N GLU A 85 -11.22 19.12 2.67
CA GLU A 85 -11.33 18.29 1.48
C GLU A 85 -10.27 17.18 1.45
N GLN A 86 -9.02 17.48 1.81
CA GLN A 86 -7.94 16.50 1.82
C GLN A 86 -8.25 15.38 2.82
N LEU A 87 -8.68 15.73 4.04
CA LEU A 87 -9.06 14.76 5.05
C LEU A 87 -10.24 13.89 4.58
N VAL A 88 -11.25 14.49 3.95
CA VAL A 88 -12.40 13.77 3.40
C VAL A 88 -11.94 12.75 2.35
N LEU A 89 -11.03 13.12 1.45
CA LEU A 89 -10.48 12.23 0.42
C LEU A 89 -9.69 11.09 1.06
N GLU A 90 -8.77 11.39 1.96
CA GLU A 90 -7.91 10.40 2.62
C GLU A 90 -8.73 9.37 3.41
N VAL A 91 -9.69 9.83 4.22
CA VAL A 91 -10.53 8.92 5.01
C VAL A 91 -11.43 8.07 4.11
N SER A 92 -12.02 8.66 3.07
CA SER A 92 -12.86 7.91 2.12
C SER A 92 -12.05 6.84 1.40
N GLU A 93 -10.78 7.11 1.11
CA GLU A 93 -9.88 6.18 0.47
C GLU A 93 -9.42 5.06 1.42
N LEU A 94 -9.10 5.37 2.68
CA LEU A 94 -8.87 4.35 3.71
C LEU A 94 -10.05 3.39 3.84
N VAL A 95 -11.29 3.91 3.89
CA VAL A 95 -12.51 3.09 3.95
C VAL A 95 -12.61 2.17 2.72
N ARG A 96 -12.31 2.68 1.52
CA ARG A 96 -12.31 1.90 0.27
C ARG A 96 -11.28 0.78 0.27
N LEU A 97 -10.12 1.01 0.89
CA LEU A 97 -8.99 0.09 0.93
C LEU A 97 -9.02 -0.88 2.12
N SER A 98 -9.87 -0.64 3.11
CA SER A 98 -9.93 -1.39 4.38
C SER A 98 -9.99 -2.92 4.22
N GLY A 99 -10.68 -3.41 3.19
CA GLY A 99 -10.80 -4.85 2.90
C GLY A 99 -9.65 -5.45 2.07
N ARG A 100 -8.67 -4.67 1.61
CA ARG A 100 -7.67 -5.12 0.62
C ARG A 100 -6.69 -6.15 1.14
N PHE A 101 -6.40 -6.16 2.44
CA PHE A 101 -5.49 -7.14 3.06
C PHE A 101 -6.08 -8.56 3.14
N LYS A 102 -7.40 -8.71 2.94
CA LYS A 102 -8.06 -10.01 3.00
C LYS A 102 -7.40 -11.00 2.01
N GLY A 103 -7.07 -12.18 2.51
CA GLY A 103 -6.43 -13.24 1.73
C GLY A 103 -4.91 -13.13 1.62
N TYR A 104 -4.27 -12.17 2.31
CA TYR A 104 -2.80 -12.09 2.33
C TYR A 104 -2.13 -13.40 2.77
N ALA A 105 -2.63 -13.99 3.86
CA ALA A 105 -2.14 -15.25 4.40
C ALA A 105 -2.37 -16.47 3.47
N GLU A 106 -3.13 -16.32 2.38
CA GLU A 106 -3.34 -17.37 1.37
C GLU A 106 -2.23 -17.39 0.30
N GLY A 107 -1.27 -16.45 0.36
CA GLY A 107 -0.07 -16.44 -0.49
C GLY A 107 -0.13 -15.42 -1.62
N TRP A 108 0.17 -14.16 -1.32
CA TRP A 108 0.26 -13.11 -2.34
C TRP A 108 1.54 -13.17 -3.16
N SER A 109 1.42 -12.97 -4.49
CA SER A 109 2.56 -12.71 -5.37
C SER A 109 3.15 -11.32 -5.17
N ASP A 110 4.39 -11.10 -5.59
CA ASP A 110 5.03 -9.78 -5.50
C ASP A 110 4.30 -8.71 -6.31
N SER A 111 3.62 -9.11 -7.40
CA SER A 111 2.75 -8.21 -8.16
C SER A 111 1.53 -7.76 -7.36
N ALA A 112 0.97 -8.64 -6.51
CA ALA A 112 -0.13 -8.28 -5.62
C ALA A 112 0.35 -7.37 -4.48
N VAL A 113 1.53 -7.64 -3.90
CA VAL A 113 2.16 -6.77 -2.90
C VAL A 113 2.42 -5.37 -3.45
N ARG A 114 3.05 -5.26 -4.63
CA ARG A 114 3.25 -3.96 -5.31
C ARG A 114 1.93 -3.25 -5.60
N ARG A 115 0.88 -3.98 -5.99
CA ARG A 115 -0.44 -3.40 -6.24
C ARG A 115 -1.05 -2.84 -4.96
N TYR A 116 -0.96 -3.56 -3.85
CA TYR A 116 -1.44 -3.07 -2.56
C TYR A 116 -0.72 -1.78 -2.15
N ALA A 117 0.61 -1.77 -2.21
CA ALA A 117 1.40 -0.59 -1.88
C ALA A 117 1.09 0.60 -2.80
N ARG A 118 0.98 0.36 -4.11
CA ARG A 118 0.64 1.39 -5.09
C ARG A 118 -0.77 1.95 -4.90
N ASP A 119 -1.76 1.08 -4.68
CA ASP A 119 -3.15 1.48 -4.49
C ASP A 119 -3.31 2.32 -3.21
N ALA A 120 -2.55 2.02 -2.16
CA ALA A 120 -2.55 2.80 -0.92
C ALA A 120 -1.73 4.09 -1.02
N GLY A 121 -0.63 4.09 -1.79
CA GLY A 121 0.21 5.26 -2.03
C GLY A 121 0.64 5.95 -0.72
N PRO A 122 0.44 7.26 -0.57
CA PRO A 122 0.76 7.99 0.66
C PRO A 122 0.04 7.50 1.92
N LEU A 123 -1.09 6.79 1.77
CA LEU A 123 -1.89 6.27 2.87
C LEU A 123 -1.42 4.90 3.38
N LEU A 124 -0.39 4.30 2.78
CA LEU A 124 0.05 2.94 3.10
C LEU A 124 0.25 2.71 4.61
N GLY A 125 0.98 3.61 5.28
CA GLY A 125 1.19 3.50 6.73
C GLY A 125 -0.11 3.59 7.54
N LYS A 126 -1.00 4.54 7.18
CA LYS A 126 -2.31 4.72 7.83
C LYS A 126 -3.23 3.52 7.60
N LEU A 127 -3.21 2.95 6.39
CA LEU A 127 -3.98 1.76 6.04
C LEU A 127 -3.51 0.55 6.85
N ASN A 128 -2.20 0.33 6.94
CA ASN A 128 -1.65 -0.78 7.71
C ASN A 128 -1.98 -0.66 9.20
N ASP A 129 -1.84 0.53 9.79
CA ASP A 129 -2.22 0.79 11.18
C ASP A 129 -3.72 0.49 11.42
N MET A 130 -4.59 0.97 10.53
CA MET A 130 -6.03 0.71 10.62
C MET A 130 -6.34 -0.80 10.56
N ILE A 131 -5.68 -1.56 9.68
CA ILE A 131 -5.89 -3.02 9.56
C ILE A 131 -5.40 -3.76 10.81
N ARG A 132 -4.28 -3.33 11.40
CA ARG A 132 -3.81 -3.88 12.69
C ARG A 132 -4.83 -3.63 13.80
N CYS A 133 -5.46 -2.46 13.81
CA CYS A 133 -6.52 -2.10 14.75
C CYS A 133 -7.77 -2.96 14.54
N ASP A 134 -8.14 -3.24 13.28
CA ASP A 134 -9.33 -4.01 12.88
C ASP A 134 -9.35 -5.45 13.44
N CYS A 135 -8.17 -5.99 13.76
CA CYS A 135 -8.05 -7.24 14.47
C CYS A 135 -8.58 -7.16 15.92
N THR A 136 -9.89 -7.34 16.10
CA THR A 136 -10.59 -7.30 17.41
C THR A 136 -10.84 -8.66 18.04
N THR A 137 -10.27 -9.74 17.47
CA THR A 137 -10.44 -11.09 18.02
C THR A 137 -9.81 -11.22 19.41
N ARG A 138 -10.54 -11.86 20.34
CA ARG A 138 -10.02 -12.21 21.68
C ARG A 138 -9.08 -13.42 21.65
N ASN A 139 -9.07 -14.18 20.55
CA ASN A 139 -8.15 -15.31 20.39
C ASN A 139 -6.73 -14.77 20.11
N ARG A 140 -5.85 -14.90 21.10
CA ARG A 140 -4.46 -14.40 21.06
C ARG A 140 -3.66 -15.00 19.91
N VAL A 141 -3.84 -16.29 19.60
CA VAL A 141 -3.12 -16.97 18.50
C VAL A 141 -3.55 -16.37 17.15
N LYS A 142 -4.85 -16.19 16.93
CA LYS A 142 -5.36 -15.56 15.70
C LYS A 142 -4.91 -14.11 15.58
N ALA A 143 -4.92 -13.36 16.68
CA ALA A 143 -4.46 -11.98 16.70
C ALA A 143 -2.97 -11.87 16.35
N ALA A 144 -2.13 -12.70 16.97
CA ALA A 144 -0.70 -12.76 16.68
C ALA A 144 -0.43 -13.14 15.22
N GLY A 145 -1.19 -14.09 14.65
CA GLY A 145 -1.08 -14.45 13.24
C GLY A 145 -1.39 -13.29 12.29
N ILE A 146 -2.41 -12.47 12.59
CA ILE A 146 -2.73 -11.29 11.78
C ILE A 146 -1.62 -10.23 11.89
N GLN A 147 -1.08 -10.00 13.10
CA GLN A 147 0.02 -9.05 13.28
C GLN A 147 1.28 -9.50 12.53
N ALA A 148 1.67 -10.77 12.65
CA ALA A 148 2.81 -11.32 11.94
C ALA A 148 2.63 -11.24 10.41
N ALA A 149 1.42 -11.47 9.91
CA ALA A 149 1.11 -11.31 8.49
C ALA A 149 1.22 -9.85 8.01
N MET A 150 0.85 -8.88 8.85
CA MET A 150 1.07 -7.46 8.58
C MET A 150 2.55 -7.08 8.58
N ASP A 151 3.32 -7.60 9.56
CA ASP A 151 4.78 -7.39 9.64
C ASP A 151 5.48 -7.94 8.39
N ASP A 152 5.10 -9.14 7.94
CA ASP A 152 5.61 -9.76 6.72
C ASP A 152 5.25 -8.96 5.46
N LEU A 153 4.01 -8.47 5.35
CA LEU A 153 3.61 -7.62 4.23
C LEU A 153 4.45 -6.33 4.17
N GLU A 154 4.66 -5.66 5.31
CA GLU A 154 5.48 -4.45 5.40
C GLU A 154 6.93 -4.72 5.01
N ALA A 155 7.52 -5.81 5.50
CA ALA A 155 8.88 -6.22 5.14
C ALA A 155 9.00 -6.52 3.64
N ARG A 156 8.02 -7.22 3.04
CA ARG A 156 8.00 -7.49 1.60
C ARG A 156 7.84 -6.23 0.78
N ILE A 157 7.00 -5.29 1.18
CA ILE A 157 6.87 -4.00 0.49
C ILE A 157 8.22 -3.27 0.50
N ALA A 158 8.88 -3.17 1.65
CA ALA A 158 10.18 -2.52 1.76
C ALA A 158 11.25 -3.21 0.89
N GLY A 159 11.34 -4.54 0.96
CA GLY A 159 12.30 -5.31 0.16
C GLY A 159 12.07 -5.17 -1.35
N LEU A 160 10.80 -5.20 -1.80
CA LEU A 160 10.47 -5.01 -3.21
C LEU A 160 10.73 -3.58 -3.67
N ALA A 161 10.42 -2.58 -2.83
CA ALA A 161 10.70 -1.17 -3.14
C ALA A 161 12.21 -0.92 -3.29
N GLU A 162 13.03 -1.53 -2.43
CA GLU A 162 14.49 -1.43 -2.52
C GLU A 162 15.04 -2.15 -3.75
N ALA A 163 14.56 -3.35 -4.05
CA ALA A 163 14.93 -4.07 -5.25
C ALA A 163 14.57 -3.29 -6.52
N ASP A 164 13.36 -2.70 -6.56
CA ASP A 164 12.90 -1.87 -7.67
C ASP A 164 13.73 -0.57 -7.78
N ARG A 165 14.12 0.04 -6.66
CA ARG A 165 15.01 1.22 -6.62
C ARG A 165 16.38 0.89 -7.24
N VAL A 166 17.00 -0.20 -6.80
CA VAL A 166 18.30 -0.66 -7.32
C VAL A 166 18.22 -1.03 -8.81
N ALA A 167 17.13 -1.66 -9.25
CA ALA A 167 16.92 -1.99 -10.66
C ALA A 167 16.64 -0.76 -11.55
N ALA A 168 16.12 0.31 -10.97
CA ALA A 168 15.85 1.57 -11.66
C ALA A 168 17.11 2.45 -11.82
N GLU A 169 18.21 2.14 -11.13
CA GLU A 169 19.46 2.88 -11.28
C GLU A 169 19.96 2.83 -12.73
N ARG A 170 20.51 3.96 -13.19
CA ARG A 170 21.00 4.15 -14.55
C ARG A 170 22.44 4.66 -14.51
N PRO A 171 23.31 4.22 -15.45
CA PRO A 171 24.64 4.78 -15.58
C PRO A 171 24.61 6.29 -15.85
N GLY A 172 25.72 6.98 -15.58
CA GLY A 172 25.86 8.42 -15.83
C GLY A 172 25.82 8.82 -17.31
N MET A 173 25.94 7.84 -18.22
CA MET A 173 25.78 8.02 -19.67
C MET A 173 24.91 6.89 -20.23
N ASP A 174 24.11 7.19 -21.25
CA ASP A 174 23.37 6.18 -22.01
C ASP A 174 24.24 5.56 -23.13
N GLY A 175 23.69 4.54 -23.79
CA GLY A 175 24.41 3.79 -24.82
C GLY A 175 24.83 4.65 -26.02
N ASP A 176 23.98 5.59 -26.42
CA ASP A 176 24.26 6.47 -27.55
C ASP A 176 25.41 7.42 -27.23
N ALA A 177 25.44 7.97 -26.02
CA ALA A 177 26.54 8.80 -25.55
C ALA A 177 27.86 8.03 -25.42
N VAL A 178 27.83 6.77 -24.98
CA VAL A 178 29.01 5.90 -24.94
C VAL A 178 29.54 5.62 -26.34
N MET A 179 28.66 5.25 -27.28
CA MET A 179 29.05 4.98 -28.67
C MET A 179 29.65 6.21 -29.35
N ALA A 180 29.03 7.39 -29.15
CA ALA A 180 29.52 8.65 -29.69
C ALA A 180 30.90 9.03 -29.14
N HIS A 181 31.12 8.85 -27.83
CA HIS A 181 32.39 9.18 -27.18
C HIS A 181 33.54 8.26 -27.60
N LEU A 182 33.31 6.94 -27.55
CA LEU A 182 34.34 5.94 -27.85
C LEU A 182 34.51 5.64 -29.35
N GLY A 183 33.63 6.16 -30.20
CA GLY A 183 33.66 5.88 -31.65
C GLY A 183 33.37 4.41 -31.99
N ILE A 184 32.60 3.71 -31.15
CA ILE A 184 32.27 2.29 -31.32
C ILE A 184 30.83 2.08 -31.77
N GLY A 185 30.58 1.00 -32.50
CA GLY A 185 29.22 0.57 -32.87
C GLY A 185 28.49 -0.18 -31.74
N PRO A 186 27.19 -0.46 -31.92
CA PRO A 186 26.42 -1.24 -30.95
C PRO A 186 26.99 -2.65 -30.77
N GLY A 187 27.16 -3.10 -29.53
CA GLY A 187 27.70 -4.43 -29.25
C GLY A 187 28.02 -4.69 -27.78
N ALA A 188 28.65 -5.83 -27.50
CA ALA A 188 28.97 -6.26 -26.14
C ALA A 188 29.88 -5.27 -25.38
N VAL A 189 30.73 -4.53 -26.09
CA VAL A 189 31.59 -3.49 -25.49
C VAL A 189 30.76 -2.37 -24.87
N VAL A 190 29.71 -1.90 -25.57
CA VAL A 190 28.77 -0.88 -25.06
C VAL A 190 28.08 -1.38 -23.78
N GLY A 191 27.64 -2.64 -23.77
CA GLY A 191 27.03 -3.24 -22.56
C GLY A 191 27.99 -3.28 -21.37
N ARG A 192 29.27 -3.61 -21.59
CA ARG A 192 30.29 -3.59 -20.53
C ARG A 192 30.62 -2.16 -20.08
N ALA A 193 30.65 -1.19 -20.99
CA ALA A 193 30.84 0.22 -20.68
C ALA A 193 29.72 0.76 -19.80
N LEU A 194 28.45 0.47 -20.13
CA LEU A 194 27.30 0.85 -19.32
C LEU A 194 27.33 0.20 -17.93
N ALA A 195 27.77 -1.05 -17.84
CA ALA A 195 27.95 -1.72 -16.54
C ALA A 195 29.06 -1.06 -15.70
N PHE A 196 30.19 -0.72 -16.31
CA PHE A 196 31.27 0.03 -15.66
C PHE A 196 30.79 1.40 -15.17
N LEU A 197 30.08 2.17 -15.99
CA LEU A 197 29.56 3.49 -15.60
C LEU A 197 28.48 3.42 -14.51
N LEU A 198 27.69 2.33 -14.49
CA LEU A 198 26.73 2.09 -13.42
C LEU A 198 27.45 1.77 -12.10
N ASP A 199 28.51 0.97 -12.15
CA ASP A 199 29.35 0.66 -10.97
C ASP A 199 30.07 1.90 -10.44
N LEU A 200 30.60 2.73 -11.35
CA LEU A 200 31.22 4.01 -11.01
C LEU A 200 30.22 4.94 -10.31
N LYS A 201 28.98 5.03 -10.81
CA LYS A 201 27.92 5.81 -10.16
C LYS A 201 27.58 5.28 -8.76
N ARG A 202 27.58 3.96 -8.57
CA ARG A 202 27.27 3.34 -7.27
C ARG A 202 28.36 3.54 -6.23
N THR A 203 29.61 3.62 -6.67
CA THR A 203 30.78 3.72 -5.79
C THR A 203 31.17 5.17 -5.49
N GLU A 204 31.12 6.04 -6.50
CA GLU A 204 31.61 7.43 -6.42
C GLU A 204 30.48 8.48 -6.49
N GLY A 205 29.23 8.07 -6.79
CA GLY A 205 28.09 8.97 -6.92
C GLY A 205 27.94 9.59 -8.31
N ASP A 206 27.22 10.71 -8.41
CA ASP A 206 27.08 11.43 -9.66
C ASP A 206 28.36 12.22 -9.97
N LEU A 207 29.04 11.84 -11.04
CA LEU A 207 30.23 12.51 -11.57
C LEU A 207 29.86 13.46 -12.70
N ASP A 208 30.68 14.49 -12.90
CA ASP A 208 30.52 15.36 -14.06
C ASP A 208 30.82 14.63 -15.37
N ARG A 209 30.36 15.23 -16.48
CA ARG A 209 30.47 14.59 -17.79
C ARG A 209 31.92 14.35 -18.22
N SER A 210 32.81 15.30 -17.95
CA SER A 210 34.24 15.21 -18.31
C SER A 210 34.95 14.09 -17.56
N GLU A 211 34.65 13.89 -16.27
CA GLU A 211 35.23 12.83 -15.45
C GLU A 211 34.68 11.47 -15.91
N LEU A 212 33.39 11.37 -16.20
CA LEU A 212 32.80 10.13 -16.75
C LEU A 212 33.48 9.72 -18.06
N GLU A 213 33.70 10.68 -18.97
CA GLU A 213 34.38 10.46 -20.24
C GLU A 213 35.84 10.03 -20.04
N ALA A 214 36.59 10.72 -19.19
CA ALA A 214 37.99 10.38 -18.89
C ALA A 214 38.14 8.98 -18.26
N ARG A 215 37.24 8.61 -17.33
CA ARG A 215 37.21 7.28 -16.71
C ARG A 215 36.79 6.21 -17.70
N LEU A 216 35.85 6.53 -18.60
CA LEU A 216 35.41 5.63 -19.67
C LEU A 216 36.55 5.34 -20.66
N ASP A 217 37.35 6.35 -21.01
CA ASP A 217 38.53 6.21 -21.88
C ASP A 217 39.62 5.34 -21.24
N ALA A 218 39.91 5.60 -19.95
CA ALA A 218 40.87 4.81 -19.18
C ALA A 218 40.43 3.33 -19.08
N TRP A 219 39.15 3.09 -18.80
CA TRP A 219 38.58 1.75 -18.77
C TRP A 219 38.65 1.08 -20.15
N HIS A 220 38.26 1.76 -21.23
CA HIS A 220 38.23 1.17 -22.57
C HIS A 220 39.63 0.79 -23.06
N SER A 221 40.64 1.61 -22.74
CA SER A 221 42.04 1.37 -23.05
C SER A 221 42.60 0.14 -22.31
N SER A 222 42.10 -0.16 -21.10
CA SER A 222 42.53 -1.33 -20.33
C SER A 222 41.87 -2.65 -20.74
N GLN A 223 40.92 -2.61 -21.68
CA GLN A 223 40.23 -3.79 -22.23
C GLN A 223 40.84 -4.27 -23.55
N THR A 224 41.79 -3.50 -24.12
CA THR A 224 42.50 -3.78 -25.37
C THR A 224 43.85 -4.42 -25.07
#